data_AF-A0A8X6TJ28-F1
#
_entry.id   AF-A0A8X6TJ28-F1
#
_cell.length_a   1.000
_cell.length_b   1.000
_cell.length_c   1.000
_cell.angle_alpha   90.00
_cell.angle_beta   90.00
_cell.angle_gamma   90.00
#
_symmetry.space_group_name_H-M   'P 1'
#
loop_
_entity.id
_entity.type
_entity.pdbx_description
1 polymer ?
#
loop_
_entity_poly.entity_id
_entity_poly.type
_entity_poly.pdbx_seq_one_letter_code
_entity_poly.pdbx_strand_id
1 'polypeptide(L)'
;GFSIALTFIAIPLIGCHSTLLITVLSIGLLVSGCRFSGFIVTSVDMSPDFSGTICGIASGIASLAGIVAPAVVGMVTMGEDTTSKWSDVFYISAAFIAATTILFAALGSAELQPWGKAEITVKKDQTEICNFTETDGEFQDDRSSKNKNEKYFTKEVYRPSLRF
;
A
#
# COMPACT_ATOMS: atom_id res chain seq x y z
N GLY A 1 -10.90 -0.32 9.02
CA GLY A 1 -11.97 -0.95 8.23
C GLY A 1 -13.35 -0.44 8.59
N PHE A 2 -13.67 -0.30 9.88
CA PHE A 2 -15.01 0.11 10.35
C PHE A 2 -15.59 1.37 9.70
N SER A 3 -14.77 2.39 9.41
CA SER A 3 -15.24 3.62 8.78
C SER A 3 -15.89 3.39 7.41
N ILE A 4 -15.27 2.57 6.54
CA ILE A 4 -15.81 2.30 5.20
C ILE A 4 -17.10 1.47 5.30
N ALA A 5 -17.13 0.49 6.19
CA ALA A 5 -18.33 -0.33 6.40
C ALA A 5 -19.53 0.53 6.82
N LEU A 6 -19.31 1.48 7.73
CA LEU A 6 -20.34 2.44 8.14
C LEU A 6 -20.79 3.34 6.98
N THR A 7 -19.84 3.84 6.18
CA THR A 7 -20.18 4.67 5.00
C THR A 7 -21.05 3.89 4.00
N PHE A 8 -20.74 2.62 3.74
CA PHE A 8 -21.49 1.81 2.77
C PHE A 8 -22.89 1.44 3.25
N ILE A 9 -23.08 1.23 4.57
CA ILE A 9 -24.41 1.04 5.16
C ILE A 9 -25.24 2.33 5.12
N ALA A 10 -24.59 3.49 5.27
CA ALA A 10 -25.27 4.79 5.27
C ALA A 10 -25.79 5.21 3.87
N ILE A 11 -25.09 4.85 2.79
CA ILE A 11 -25.44 5.27 1.42
C ILE A 11 -26.88 4.88 1.02
N PRO A 12 -27.33 3.62 1.16
CA PRO A 12 -28.71 3.22 0.88
C PRO A 12 -29.78 3.97 1.70
N LEU A 13 -29.44 4.40 2.92
CA LEU A 13 -30.37 5.05 3.85
C LEU A 13 -30.64 6.52 3.49
N ILE A 14 -29.73 7.17 2.77
CA ILE A 14 -29.82 8.59 2.39
C ILE A 14 -30.83 8.81 1.24
N GLY A 15 -31.12 7.77 0.44
CA GLY A 15 -32.12 7.83 -0.62
C GLY A 15 -31.80 8.85 -1.71
N CYS A 16 -32.74 9.75 -2.02
CA CYS A 16 -32.69 10.65 -3.18
C CYS A 16 -31.89 11.96 -2.95
N HIS A 17 -31.30 12.17 -1.76
CA HIS A 17 -30.57 13.40 -1.46
C HIS A 17 -29.10 13.35 -1.90
N SER A 18 -28.85 13.70 -3.16
CA SER A 18 -27.51 13.64 -3.78
C SER A 18 -26.43 14.42 -3.01
N THR A 19 -26.74 15.60 -2.48
CA THR A 19 -25.76 16.42 -1.74
C THR A 19 -25.29 15.73 -0.45
N LEU A 20 -26.21 15.13 0.31
CA LEU A 20 -25.88 14.41 1.54
C LEU A 20 -25.10 13.12 1.24
N LEU A 21 -25.45 12.43 0.16
CA LEU A 21 -24.76 11.21 -0.26
C LEU A 21 -23.29 11.50 -0.58
N ILE A 22 -23.03 12.55 -1.36
CA ILE A 22 -21.67 12.93 -1.77
C ILE A 22 -20.85 13.39 -0.57
N THR A 23 -21.42 14.16 0.36
CA THR A 23 -20.68 14.64 1.55
C THR A 23 -20.32 13.50 2.50
N VAL A 24 -21.26 12.60 2.79
CA VAL A 24 -21.01 11.42 3.63
C VAL A 24 -19.98 10.49 3.01
N LEU A 25 -20.07 10.25 1.69
CA LEU A 25 -19.09 9.44 0.96
C LEU A 25 -17.69 10.09 1.03
N SER A 26 -17.60 11.39 0.80
CA SER A 26 -16.32 12.13 0.80
C SER A 26 -15.64 12.07 2.17
N ILE A 27 -16.38 12.31 3.25
CA ILE A 27 -15.85 12.23 4.62
C ILE A 27 -15.43 10.79 4.95
N GLY A 28 -16.22 9.79 4.55
CA GLY A 28 -15.89 8.37 4.73
C GLY A 28 -14.58 7.97 4.04
N LEU A 29 -14.39 8.42 2.79
CA LEU A 29 -13.17 8.20 2.02
C LEU A 29 -11.97 8.95 2.60
N LEU A 30 -12.16 10.18 3.11
CA LEU A 30 -11.11 10.95 3.77
C LEU A 30 -10.57 10.20 5.00
N VAL A 31 -11.46 9.74 5.89
CA VAL A 31 -11.08 8.95 7.07
C VAL A 31 -10.41 7.62 6.67
N SER A 32 -10.81 7.05 5.52
CA SER A 32 -10.11 5.89 4.98
C SER A 32 -8.68 6.20 4.53
N GLY A 33 -8.46 7.32 3.85
CA GLY A 33 -7.13 7.77 3.44
C GLY A 33 -6.19 7.96 4.63
N CYS A 34 -6.69 8.54 5.72
CA CYS A 34 -5.93 8.66 6.96
C CYS A 34 -5.50 7.30 7.57
N ARG A 35 -6.25 6.21 7.32
CA ARG A 35 -5.83 4.87 7.77
C ARG A 35 -4.75 4.25 6.90
N PHE A 36 -4.72 4.60 5.61
CA PHE A 36 -3.79 4.01 4.66
C PHE A 36 -2.33 4.40 4.97
N SER A 37 -2.10 5.61 5.48
CA SER A 37 -0.76 6.07 5.87
C SER A 37 -0.11 5.22 6.96
N GLY A 38 -0.88 4.75 7.94
CA GLY A 38 -0.36 3.89 9.01
C GLY A 38 0.00 2.48 8.56
N PHE A 39 -0.72 1.95 7.56
CA PHE A 39 -0.54 0.58 7.06
C PHE A 39 0.77 0.39 6.27
N ILE A 40 1.15 1.40 5.48
CA ILE A 40 2.38 1.31 4.66
C ILE A 40 3.64 1.25 5.54
N VAL A 41 3.65 1.97 6.67
CA VAL A 41 4.82 2.00 7.57
C VAL A 41 4.93 0.69 8.35
N THR A 42 3.80 0.16 8.85
CA THR A 42 3.80 -1.07 9.66
C THR A 42 4.18 -2.32 8.88
N SER A 43 3.95 -2.39 7.57
CA SER A 43 4.33 -3.57 6.76
C SER A 43 5.84 -3.64 6.50
N VAL A 44 6.48 -2.49 6.32
CA VAL A 44 7.95 -2.38 6.17
C VAL A 44 8.66 -2.73 7.48
N ASP A 45 8.09 -2.30 8.61
CA ASP A 45 8.66 -2.56 9.93
C ASP A 45 8.53 -4.03 10.38
N MET A 46 7.49 -4.74 9.92
CA MET A 46 7.18 -6.10 10.40
C MET A 46 7.99 -7.20 9.68
N SER A 47 8.39 -7.00 8.42
CA SER A 47 9.26 -7.97 7.72
C SER A 47 9.91 -7.39 6.43
N PRO A 48 11.14 -6.83 6.50
CA PRO A 48 11.84 -6.36 5.32
C PRO A 48 12.24 -7.49 4.35
N ASP A 49 12.59 -8.67 4.87
CA ASP A 49 13.09 -9.79 4.04
C ASP A 49 11.99 -10.60 3.33
N PHE A 50 10.77 -10.67 3.89
CA PHE A 50 9.63 -11.39 3.29
C PHE A 50 8.63 -10.47 2.58
N SER A 51 8.87 -9.15 2.58
CA SER A 51 7.98 -8.16 1.97
C SER A 51 7.71 -8.43 0.49
N GLY A 52 8.70 -8.88 -0.29
CA GLY A 52 8.54 -9.15 -1.72
C GLY A 52 7.57 -10.29 -2.02
N THR A 53 7.70 -11.43 -1.32
CA THR A 53 6.81 -12.59 -1.52
C THR A 53 5.39 -12.32 -1.01
N ILE A 54 5.25 -11.69 0.16
CA ILE A 54 3.94 -11.33 0.72
C ILE A 54 3.25 -10.30 -0.17
N CYS A 55 3.97 -9.29 -0.65
CA CYS A 55 3.44 -8.28 -1.58
C CYS A 55 3.00 -8.92 -2.90
N GLY A 56 3.78 -9.86 -3.45
CA GLY A 56 3.41 -10.59 -4.67
C GLY A 56 2.13 -11.41 -4.51
N ILE A 57 1.98 -12.15 -3.41
CA ILE A 57 0.76 -12.92 -3.10
C ILE A 57 -0.42 -11.98 -2.91
N ALA A 58 -0.24 -10.89 -2.14
CA ALA A 58 -1.29 -9.91 -1.89
C ALA A 58 -1.76 -9.23 -3.19
N SER A 59 -0.82 -8.88 -4.08
CA SER A 59 -1.11 -8.31 -5.39
C SER A 59 -1.85 -9.30 -6.30
N GLY A 60 -1.49 -10.59 -6.26
CA GLY A 60 -2.21 -11.64 -6.99
C GLY A 60 -3.66 -11.78 -6.52
N ILE A 61 -3.88 -11.84 -5.20
CA ILE A 61 -5.23 -11.91 -4.62
C ILE A 61 -6.01 -10.63 -4.94
N ALA A 62 -5.39 -9.46 -4.84
CA ALA A 62 -6.01 -8.18 -5.21
C ALA A 62 -6.42 -8.14 -6.68
N SER A 63 -5.59 -8.67 -7.57
CA SER A 63 -5.87 -8.76 -9.01
C SER A 63 -7.06 -9.68 -9.29
N LEU A 64 -7.11 -10.85 -8.64
CA LEU A 64 -8.25 -11.77 -8.75
C LEU A 64 -9.54 -11.13 -8.22
N ALA A 65 -9.47 -10.47 -7.06
CA ALA A 65 -10.61 -9.73 -6.50
C ALA A 65 -11.08 -8.61 -7.46
N GLY A 66 -10.15 -7.91 -8.10
CA GLY A 66 -10.44 -6.88 -9.10
C GLY A 66 -11.13 -7.39 -10.36
N ILE A 67 -10.88 -8.64 -10.76
CA ILE A 67 -11.59 -9.30 -11.87
C ILE A 67 -12.98 -9.77 -11.42
N VAL A 68 -13.09 -10.35 -10.22
CA VAL A 68 -14.35 -10.91 -9.71
C VAL A 68 -15.36 -9.83 -9.33
N ALA A 69 -14.91 -8.69 -8.78
CA ALA A 69 -15.81 -7.66 -8.27
C ALA A 69 -16.78 -7.09 -9.33
N PRO A 70 -16.33 -6.65 -10.53
CA PRO A 70 -17.24 -6.19 -11.58
C PRO A 70 -18.16 -7.28 -12.11
N ALA A 71 -17.72 -8.54 -12.15
CA ALA A 71 -18.55 -9.67 -12.57
C ALA A 71 -19.71 -9.91 -11.59
N VAL A 72 -19.45 -9.85 -10.28
CA VAL A 72 -20.48 -9.98 -9.24
C VAL A 72 -21.45 -8.80 -9.29
N VAL A 73 -20.95 -7.56 -9.38
CA VAL A 73 -21.80 -6.37 -9.50
C VAL A 73 -22.67 -6.46 -10.75
N GLY A 74 -22.09 -6.88 -11.89
CA GLY A 74 -22.82 -7.09 -13.13
C GLY A 74 -23.99 -8.05 -12.95
N MET A 75 -23.77 -9.21 -12.33
CA MET A 75 -24.84 -10.19 -12.06
C MET A 75 -25.94 -9.65 -11.14
N VAL A 76 -25.59 -8.85 -10.12
CA VAL A 76 -26.57 -8.29 -9.17
C VAL A 76 -27.44 -7.21 -9.83
N THR A 77 -26.90 -6.48 -10.80
CA THR A 77 -27.61 -5.41 -11.52
C THR A 77 -28.25 -5.89 -12.83
N MET A 78 -28.15 -7.18 -13.19
CA MET A 78 -28.80 -7.70 -14.40
C MET A 78 -30.34 -7.61 -14.28
N GLY A 79 -30.96 -6.89 -15.21
CA GLY A 79 -32.41 -6.84 -15.39
C GLY A 79 -32.99 -5.43 -15.37
N GLU A 80 -32.66 -4.61 -14.37
CA GLU A 80 -33.11 -3.21 -14.22
C GLU A 80 -32.18 -2.41 -13.29
N ASP A 81 -31.74 -1.22 -13.71
CA ASP A 81 -30.86 -0.31 -12.96
C ASP A 81 -31.63 0.48 -11.87
N THR A 82 -32.29 -0.22 -10.96
CA THR A 82 -33.05 0.43 -9.87
C THR A 82 -32.14 0.69 -8.65
N THR A 83 -32.33 1.83 -7.96
CA THR A 83 -31.61 2.20 -6.72
C THR A 83 -31.63 1.11 -5.64
N SER A 84 -32.69 0.28 -5.62
CA SER A 84 -32.84 -0.85 -4.72
C SER A 84 -31.76 -1.92 -4.93
N LYS A 85 -31.42 -2.28 -6.18
CA LYS A 85 -30.40 -3.28 -6.48
C LYS A 85 -28.99 -2.81 -6.11
N TRP A 86 -28.71 -1.53 -6.33
CA TRP A 86 -27.45 -0.93 -5.89
C TRP A 86 -27.31 -0.91 -4.37
N SER A 87 -28.42 -0.79 -3.64
CA SER A 87 -28.42 -0.89 -2.18
C SER A 87 -27.95 -2.27 -1.71
N ASP A 88 -28.39 -3.34 -2.37
CA ASP A 88 -27.93 -4.70 -2.10
C ASP A 88 -26.41 -4.85 -2.33
N VAL A 89 -25.87 -4.26 -3.41
CA VAL A 89 -24.43 -4.25 -3.71
C VAL A 89 -23.64 -3.56 -2.59
N PHE A 90 -24.12 -2.43 -2.08
CA PHE A 90 -23.48 -1.72 -0.98
C PHE A 90 -23.52 -2.52 0.32
N TYR A 91 -24.62 -3.21 0.63
CA TYR A 91 -24.73 -4.08 1.81
C TYR A 91 -23.80 -5.29 1.75
N ILE A 92 -23.73 -5.97 0.59
CA ILE A 92 -22.80 -7.09 0.39
C ILE A 92 -21.36 -6.61 0.59
N SER A 93 -21.00 -5.48 -0.04
CA SER A 93 -19.68 -4.88 0.10
C SER A 93 -19.35 -4.51 1.55
N ALA A 94 -20.31 -3.91 2.28
CA ALA A 94 -20.15 -3.59 3.69
C ALA A 94 -19.92 -4.83 4.56
N ALA A 95 -20.63 -5.93 4.28
CA ALA A 95 -20.46 -7.20 5.00
C ALA A 95 -19.06 -7.79 4.78
N PHE A 96 -18.55 -7.79 3.54
CA PHE A 96 -17.18 -8.24 3.24
C PHE A 96 -16.12 -7.40 3.96
N ILE A 97 -16.29 -6.09 3.97
CA ILE A 97 -15.35 -5.16 4.64
C ILE A 97 -15.41 -5.34 6.15
N ALA A 98 -16.60 -5.51 6.72
CA ALA A 98 -16.78 -5.78 8.14
C ALA A 98 -16.16 -7.13 8.54
N ALA A 99 -16.44 -8.21 7.81
CA ALA A 99 -15.86 -9.53 8.05
C ALA A 99 -14.33 -9.50 7.99
N THR A 100 -13.76 -8.85 6.98
CA THR A 100 -12.31 -8.68 6.85
C THR A 100 -11.74 -7.87 8.02
N THR A 101 -12.44 -6.80 8.44
CA THR A 101 -12.03 -5.97 9.57
C THR A 101 -12.06 -6.74 10.88
N ILE A 102 -13.10 -7.55 11.11
CA ILE A 102 -13.26 -8.38 12.31
C ILE A 102 -12.19 -9.47 12.33
N LEU A 103 -11.96 -10.13 11.20
CA LEU A 103 -10.92 -11.16 11.06
C LEU A 103 -9.54 -10.56 11.33
N PHE A 104 -9.25 -9.39 10.78
CA PHE A 104 -8.02 -8.67 11.07
C PHE A 104 -7.93 -8.23 12.55
N ALA A 105 -9.03 -7.80 13.15
CA ALA A 105 -9.05 -7.42 14.57
C ALA A 105 -8.90 -8.63 15.51
N ALA A 106 -9.38 -9.81 15.10
CA ALA A 106 -9.31 -11.03 15.89
C ALA A 106 -7.98 -11.78 15.74
N LEU A 107 -7.42 -11.81 14.53
CA LEU A 107 -6.17 -12.52 14.21
C LEU A 107 -4.93 -11.61 14.20
N GLY A 108 -5.13 -10.29 14.10
CA GLY A 108 -4.06 -9.31 14.16
C GLY A 108 -3.46 -9.26 15.56
N SER A 109 -2.29 -9.85 15.71
CA SER A 109 -1.47 -9.70 16.92
C SER A 109 -0.50 -8.53 16.73
N ALA A 110 -0.48 -7.62 17.70
CA ALA A 110 0.51 -6.54 17.78
C ALA A 110 1.86 -7.03 18.35
N GLU A 111 1.98 -8.32 18.65
CA GLU A 111 3.18 -8.89 19.26
C GLU A 111 4.16 -9.38 18.20
N LEU A 112 5.44 -9.05 18.40
CA LEU A 112 6.55 -9.41 17.51
C LEU A 112 6.60 -10.93 17.35
N GLN A 113 6.32 -11.39 16.13
CA GLN A 113 6.30 -12.81 15.84
C GLN A 113 7.73 -13.40 15.90
N PRO A 114 7.92 -14.58 16.51
CA PRO A 114 9.24 -15.11 16.86
C PRO A 114 10.14 -15.44 15.65
N TRP A 115 9.58 -15.60 14.46
CA TRP A 115 10.32 -15.78 13.20
C TRP A 115 10.95 -14.49 12.66
N GLY A 116 10.63 -13.32 13.23
CA GLY A 116 11.19 -12.02 12.84
C GLY A 116 12.61 -11.75 13.36
N LYS A 117 13.24 -12.71 14.05
CA LYS A 117 14.66 -12.61 14.43
C LYS A 117 15.57 -13.00 13.26
N ALA A 118 15.50 -12.24 12.16
CA ALA A 118 16.59 -12.23 11.21
C ALA A 118 17.69 -11.36 11.81
N GLU A 119 18.85 -11.97 12.07
CA GLU A 119 20.05 -11.28 12.50
C GLU A 119 20.35 -10.14 11.51
N ILE A 120 20.40 -8.91 12.02
CA ILE A 120 20.57 -7.70 11.20
C ILE A 120 21.97 -7.72 10.58
N THR A 121 22.14 -8.31 9.40
CA THR A 121 23.23 -7.93 8.51
C THR A 121 22.81 -6.63 7.83
N VAL A 122 23.14 -5.49 8.43
CA VAL A 122 22.95 -4.16 7.85
C VAL A 122 23.72 -4.10 6.52
N LYS A 123 23.07 -4.37 5.39
CA LYS A 123 23.49 -3.78 4.11
C LYS A 123 22.90 -2.37 4.07
N LYS A 124 23.75 -1.40 4.41
CA LYS A 124 23.50 0.03 4.25
C LYS A 124 23.29 0.33 2.76
N ASP A 125 22.04 0.31 2.29
CA ASP A 125 21.68 0.92 1.00
C ASP A 125 20.21 1.35 0.94
N GLN A 126 19.69 1.89 2.05
CA GLN A 126 18.36 2.48 2.09
C GLN A 126 18.35 3.68 3.03
N THR A 127 19.22 4.65 2.72
CA THR A 127 19.21 5.97 3.37
C THR A 127 19.15 7.10 2.35
N GLU A 128 18.99 6.82 1.05
CA GLU A 128 18.95 7.86 -0.01
C GLU A 128 17.57 8.12 -0.62
N ILE A 129 16.53 7.33 -0.33
CA ILE A 129 15.21 7.51 -0.98
C ILE A 129 14.33 8.56 -0.27
N CYS A 130 14.57 8.87 1.01
CA CYS A 130 13.75 9.82 1.77
C CYS A 130 14.10 11.31 1.54
N ASN A 131 15.04 11.65 0.65
CA ASN A 131 15.41 13.05 0.37
C ASN A 131 14.90 13.58 -0.98
N PHE A 132 13.89 12.97 -1.61
CA PHE A 132 13.47 13.41 -2.95
C PHE A 132 12.31 14.41 -3.03
N THR A 133 11.69 14.90 -1.96
CA THR A 133 10.72 16.01 -2.15
C THR A 133 10.68 16.96 -0.97
N GLU A 134 11.65 17.87 -0.90
CA GLU A 134 11.38 19.23 -0.45
C GLU A 134 11.71 20.15 -1.63
N THR A 135 10.68 20.87 -2.08
CA THR A 135 10.70 21.77 -3.22
C THR A 135 11.56 23.01 -2.95
N ASP A 136 12.33 23.40 -3.98
CA ASP A 136 12.68 24.77 -4.40
C ASP A 136 14.18 25.08 -4.44
N GLY A 137 14.76 25.05 -5.65
CA GLY A 137 15.99 25.77 -6.00
C GLY A 137 17.20 24.90 -6.39
N GLU A 138 17.70 25.18 -7.61
CA GLU A 138 19.00 24.82 -8.18
C GLU A 138 19.30 23.36 -8.60
N PHE A 139 19.40 23.20 -9.92
CA PHE A 139 20.02 22.06 -10.61
C PHE A 139 21.52 21.99 -10.26
N GLN A 140 21.94 20.96 -9.53
CA GLN A 140 23.35 20.77 -9.14
C GLN A 140 24.00 19.61 -9.91
N ASP A 141 24.78 20.04 -10.90
CA ASP A 141 25.71 19.37 -11.84
C ASP A 141 26.35 18.03 -11.41
N ASP A 142 26.04 16.97 -12.18
CA ASP A 142 26.54 15.58 -12.13
C ASP A 142 28.04 15.43 -12.52
N ARG A 143 28.95 16.20 -11.90
CA ARG A 143 30.41 16.05 -12.10
C ARG A 143 31.14 15.24 -11.01
N SER A 144 30.46 14.84 -9.93
CA SER A 144 31.11 14.20 -8.77
C SER A 144 31.31 12.68 -8.92
N SER A 145 30.42 11.98 -9.62
CA SER A 145 30.40 10.51 -9.71
C SER A 145 31.45 9.92 -10.68
N LYS A 146 31.95 10.69 -11.66
CA LYS A 146 33.03 10.23 -12.57
C LYS A 146 34.41 10.17 -11.90
N ASN A 147 34.70 11.10 -10.99
CA ASN A 147 36.05 11.26 -10.43
C ASN A 147 36.43 10.11 -9.45
N LYS A 148 35.44 9.46 -8.84
CA LYS A 148 35.70 8.33 -7.93
C LYS A 148 36.14 7.08 -8.70
N ASN A 149 35.47 6.77 -9.81
CA ASN A 149 35.75 5.56 -10.60
C ASN A 149 37.10 5.65 -11.35
N GLU A 150 37.52 6.86 -11.73
CA GLU A 150 38.83 7.11 -12.34
C GLU A 150 40.00 6.88 -11.37
N LYS A 151 39.79 7.13 -10.07
CA LYS A 151 40.84 6.95 -9.03
C LYS A 151 41.10 5.48 -8.64
N TYR A 152 40.14 4.58 -8.81
CA TYR A 152 40.36 3.15 -8.54
C TYR A 152 41.08 2.47 -9.71
N PHE A 153 40.70 2.82 -10.94
CA PHE A 153 41.32 2.27 -12.15
C PHE A 153 42.82 2.63 -12.25
N THR A 154 43.21 3.83 -11.79
CA THR A 154 44.63 4.25 -11.78
C THR A 154 45.48 3.59 -10.68
N LYS A 155 44.87 3.07 -9.60
CA LYS A 155 45.61 2.36 -8.54
C LYS A 155 45.92 0.91 -8.86
N GLU A 156 45.09 0.25 -9.68
CA GLU A 156 45.31 -1.14 -10.08
C GLU A 156 46.37 -1.30 -11.19
N VAL A 157 46.59 -0.25 -11.99
CA VAL A 157 47.57 -0.27 -13.11
C VAL A 157 49.01 0.00 -12.64
N TYR A 158 49.24 0.59 -11.46
CA TYR A 158 50.59 0.96 -10.98
C TYR A 158 51.05 0.16 -9.74
N ARG A 159 51.03 -1.18 -9.82
CA ARG A 159 51.88 -2.02 -8.96
C ARG A 159 53.17 -2.37 -9.73
N PRO A 160 54.30 -1.70 -9.48
CA PRO A 160 55.58 -2.19 -9.98
C PRO A 160 55.92 -3.51 -9.27
N SER A 161 56.20 -4.54 -10.05
CA SER A 161 56.77 -5.80 -9.62
C SER A 161 58.18 -5.59 -9.06
N LEU A 162 58.30 -5.32 -7.76
CA LEU A 162 59.57 -5.41 -7.04
C LEU A 162 59.66 -6.81 -6.41
N ARG A 163 60.10 -7.77 -7.23
CA ARG A 163 60.87 -8.94 -6.77
C ARG A 163 62.35 -8.63 -7.03
N PHE A 164 63.17 -9.10 -6.09
CA PHE A 164 64.63 -9.04 -5.95
C PHE A 164 65.16 -7.84 -5.16
#